data_AF-A0A6L9ZNE7-F1
#
_entry.id   AF-A0A6L9ZNE7-F1
#
_cell.length_a   1.000
_cell.length_b   1.000
_cell.length_c   1.000
_cell.angle_alpha   90.00
_cell.angle_beta   90.00
_cell.angle_gamma   90.00
#
_symmetry.space_group_name_H-M   'P 1'
#
loop_
_entity.id
_entity.type
_entity.pdbx_description
1 polymer ?
#
loop_
_entity_poly.entity_id
_entity_poly.type
_entity_poly.pdbx_seq_one_letter_code
_entity_poly.pdbx_strand_id
1 'polypeptide(L)'
;MNKCKSFLALAALTIGFLGAPVSANAFTLGGVINGEEAFNELDATIDVAAEGRIGDLSGAAEHEFNIHYDNENGHQIVPTEYRRFDWVSGQGEDFTLTFDDSTLTYEIGGKTLEYGITDTFNDLFIRTTARKQGNSVVVDNLMLNGQAIAENSSFVCSEEGCGYWNSSQYLWLTDLEESFTLKGTTTMT
;
A
#
# COMPACT_ATOMS: atom_id res chain seq x y z
N MET A 1 -5.77 -15.42 -33.25
CA MET A 1 -6.39 -16.68 -32.79
C MET A 1 -5.29 -17.70 -32.55
N ASN A 2 -5.05 -18.04 -31.27
CA ASN A 2 -4.23 -19.12 -30.67
C ASN A 2 -2.74 -19.18 -31.09
N LYS A 3 -1.75 -19.24 -30.19
CA LYS A 3 -1.58 -20.22 -29.09
C LYS A 3 -0.65 -19.70 -27.98
N CYS A 4 -0.92 -20.21 -26.77
CA CYS A 4 -0.16 -20.09 -25.53
C CYS A 4 1.08 -21.04 -25.49
N LYS A 5 2.02 -20.73 -24.58
CA LYS A 5 2.96 -21.62 -23.82
C LYS A 5 4.46 -21.70 -24.22
N SER A 6 5.27 -21.21 -23.25
CA SER A 6 6.59 -21.64 -22.71
C SER A 6 7.77 -21.94 -23.64
N PHE A 7 8.98 -21.50 -23.27
CA PHE A 7 10.11 -22.38 -22.86
C PHE A 7 11.34 -21.62 -22.31
N LEU A 8 12.14 -22.34 -21.53
CA LEU A 8 13.34 -21.98 -20.77
C LEU A 8 14.66 -22.10 -21.58
N ALA A 9 15.69 -21.38 -21.11
CA ALA A 9 17.13 -21.70 -21.06
C ALA A 9 18.13 -20.96 -21.99
N LEU A 10 19.11 -20.31 -21.35
CA LEU A 10 20.51 -20.28 -21.78
C LEU A 10 21.41 -20.47 -20.54
N ALA A 11 22.27 -21.49 -20.55
CA ALA A 11 23.21 -21.78 -19.45
C ALA A 11 24.63 -21.28 -19.78
N ALA A 12 25.07 -20.35 -18.92
CA ALA A 12 26.40 -19.94 -18.46
C ALA A 12 27.65 -20.02 -19.36
N LEU A 13 28.34 -18.86 -19.48
CA LEU A 13 29.77 -18.75 -19.15
C LEU A 13 30.20 -17.28 -19.02
N THR A 14 30.54 -16.85 -17.80
CA THR A 14 31.54 -15.79 -17.59
C THR A 14 32.49 -16.19 -16.47
N ILE A 15 33.77 -16.09 -16.80
CA ILE A 15 34.92 -16.32 -15.92
C ILE A 15 34.96 -15.22 -14.86
N GLY A 16 35.45 -15.60 -13.68
CA GLY A 16 35.32 -14.89 -12.43
C GLY A 16 35.67 -13.41 -12.42
N PHE A 17 34.82 -12.66 -11.73
CA PHE A 17 35.19 -11.52 -10.91
C PHE A 17 34.51 -11.74 -9.56
N LEU A 18 35.24 -11.60 -8.45
CA LEU A 18 34.65 -11.49 -7.12
C LEU A 18 33.92 -10.14 -7.06
N GLY A 19 32.73 -10.06 -7.63
CA GLY A 19 31.78 -8.99 -7.39
C GLY A 19 30.97 -9.34 -6.14
N ALA A 20 30.87 -8.40 -5.20
CA ALA A 20 29.86 -8.44 -4.15
C ALA A 20 28.47 -8.72 -4.78
N PRO A 21 27.52 -9.35 -4.05
CA PRO A 21 26.17 -9.52 -4.57
C PRO A 21 25.65 -8.15 -5.02
N VAL A 22 25.43 -8.00 -6.32
CA VAL A 22 24.61 -6.90 -6.82
C VAL A 22 23.23 -7.22 -6.28
N SER A 23 22.81 -6.50 -5.24
CA SER A 23 21.40 -6.51 -4.86
C SER A 23 20.66 -6.01 -6.08
N ALA A 24 19.96 -6.90 -6.78
CA ALA A 24 18.84 -6.45 -7.60
C ALA A 24 17.90 -5.73 -6.62
N ASN A 25 17.57 -4.47 -6.89
CA ASN A 25 16.57 -3.81 -6.07
C ASN A 25 15.26 -4.56 -6.30
N ALA A 26 14.62 -5.02 -5.23
CA ALA A 26 13.33 -5.72 -5.29
C ALA A 26 12.15 -4.81 -5.74
N PHE A 27 12.45 -3.53 -5.99
CA PHE A 27 11.53 -2.49 -6.41
C PHE A 27 12.31 -1.25 -6.92
N THR A 28 11.62 -0.38 -7.63
CA THR A 28 12.07 0.97 -7.99
C THR A 28 11.21 1.99 -7.24
N LEU A 29 11.81 3.09 -6.80
CA LEU A 29 11.07 4.22 -6.25
C LEU A 29 10.56 5.11 -7.39
N GLY A 30 9.24 5.14 -7.60
CA GLY A 30 8.57 6.04 -8.54
C GLY A 30 8.50 7.48 -8.05
N GLY A 31 8.61 7.68 -6.73
CA GLY A 31 8.74 8.98 -6.08
C GLY A 31 7.57 9.31 -5.15
N VAL A 32 7.50 10.58 -4.75
CA VAL A 32 6.43 11.12 -3.90
C VAL A 32 5.54 12.04 -4.72
N ILE A 33 4.23 11.76 -4.71
CA ILE A 33 3.20 12.50 -5.44
C ILE A 33 2.32 13.23 -4.42
N ASN A 34 2.09 14.51 -4.64
CA ASN A 34 1.30 15.34 -3.72
C ASN A 34 -0.04 15.70 -4.35
N GLY A 35 -1.13 15.34 -3.67
CA GLY A 35 -2.49 15.59 -4.10
C GLY A 35 -3.06 14.51 -5.01
N GLU A 36 -4.39 14.43 -5.03
CA GLU A 36 -5.16 13.51 -5.89
C GLU A 36 -5.05 13.91 -7.36
N GLU A 37 -4.92 15.20 -7.68
CA GLU A 37 -4.82 15.68 -9.06
C GLU A 37 -3.58 15.12 -9.76
N ALA A 38 -2.40 15.26 -9.13
CA ALA A 38 -1.15 14.71 -9.66
C ALA A 38 -1.16 13.18 -9.72
N PHE A 39 -1.86 12.52 -8.78
CA PHE A 39 -2.04 11.07 -8.85
C PHE A 39 -2.93 10.66 -10.03
N ASN A 40 -4.03 11.37 -10.26
CA ASN A 40 -4.95 11.09 -11.38
C ASN A 40 -4.30 11.33 -12.75
N GLU A 41 -3.33 12.24 -12.85
CA GLU A 41 -2.54 12.45 -14.08
C GLU A 41 -1.70 11.22 -14.48
N LEU A 42 -1.43 10.30 -13.54
CA LEU A 42 -0.77 9.04 -13.85
C LEU A 42 -1.68 8.04 -14.59
N ASP A 43 -3.00 8.29 -14.60
CA ASP A 43 -4.00 7.39 -15.17
C ASP A 43 -3.90 5.96 -14.60
N ALA A 44 -3.50 5.86 -13.33
CA ALA A 44 -3.34 4.60 -12.62
C ALA A 44 -4.71 4.03 -12.23
N THR A 45 -4.90 2.73 -12.46
CA THR A 45 -6.06 1.99 -11.95
C THR A 45 -5.70 1.37 -10.61
N ILE A 46 -6.54 1.57 -9.59
CA ILE A 46 -6.37 0.95 -8.26
C ILE A 46 -7.34 -0.22 -8.15
N ASP A 47 -6.85 -1.42 -8.43
CA ASP A 47 -7.67 -2.63 -8.40
C ASP A 47 -8.01 -3.07 -6.98
N VAL A 48 -7.05 -2.93 -6.05
CA VAL A 48 -7.16 -3.35 -4.65
C VAL A 48 -6.54 -2.32 -3.72
N ALA A 49 -7.15 -2.09 -2.56
CA ALA A 49 -6.62 -1.18 -1.54
C ALA A 49 -6.79 -1.75 -0.13
N ALA A 50 -5.68 -2.00 0.55
CA ALA A 50 -5.65 -2.18 2.00
C ALA A 50 -5.73 -0.81 2.69
N GLU A 51 -6.72 -0.59 3.53
CA GLU A 51 -7.05 0.71 4.11
C GLU A 51 -7.10 0.66 5.64
N GLY A 52 -6.42 1.62 6.28
CA GLY A 52 -6.55 1.94 7.70
C GLY A 52 -7.06 3.37 7.89
N ARG A 53 -8.04 3.59 8.78
CA ARG A 53 -8.70 4.90 8.99
C ARG A 53 -9.03 5.15 10.45
N ILE A 54 -8.79 6.38 10.90
CA ILE A 54 -9.29 6.90 12.18
C ILE A 54 -10.38 7.96 11.93
N GLY A 55 -11.47 7.92 12.70
CA GLY A 55 -12.57 8.90 12.63
C GLY A 55 -13.91 8.29 12.24
N ASP A 56 -15.00 9.05 12.43
CA ASP A 56 -16.37 8.51 12.40
C ASP A 56 -17.21 8.95 11.18
N LEU A 57 -16.63 9.74 10.26
CA LEU A 57 -17.34 10.37 9.12
C LEU A 57 -18.74 10.89 9.54
N SER A 58 -18.82 11.64 10.64
CA SER A 58 -20.09 12.17 11.18
C SER A 58 -21.10 11.07 11.57
N GLY A 59 -20.60 9.96 12.10
CA GLY A 59 -21.39 8.79 12.50
C GLY A 59 -21.79 7.86 11.35
N ALA A 60 -21.33 8.13 10.13
CA ALA A 60 -21.59 7.31 8.95
C ALA A 60 -20.43 6.37 8.59
N ALA A 61 -19.24 6.57 9.20
CA ALA A 61 -18.15 5.62 9.00
C ALA A 61 -18.40 4.40 9.86
N GLU A 62 -18.49 3.31 9.14
CA GLU A 62 -18.41 1.97 9.62
C GLU A 62 -17.04 1.53 9.04
N HIS A 63 -15.99 1.50 9.89
CA HIS A 63 -14.80 0.62 9.82
C HIS A 63 -13.44 1.25 9.51
N GLU A 64 -12.45 0.79 10.27
CA GLU A 64 -11.15 1.42 10.50
C GLU A 64 -9.98 0.63 9.88
N PHE A 65 -10.25 -0.57 9.37
CA PHE A 65 -9.28 -1.52 8.82
C PHE A 65 -9.98 -2.43 7.78
N ASN A 66 -9.64 -2.32 6.50
CA ASN A 66 -10.31 -3.05 5.42
C ASN A 66 -9.40 -3.37 4.22
N ILE A 67 -9.86 -4.25 3.33
CA ILE A 67 -9.37 -4.39 1.95
C ILE A 67 -10.55 -4.10 1.00
N HIS A 68 -10.37 -3.15 0.07
CA HIS A 68 -11.36 -2.72 -0.93
C HIS A 68 -10.96 -3.19 -2.34
N TYR A 69 -11.94 -3.40 -3.23
CA TYR A 69 -11.72 -3.82 -4.61
C TYR A 69 -12.66 -3.09 -5.60
N ASP A 70 -12.17 -2.69 -6.78
CA ASP A 70 -12.93 -1.85 -7.73
C ASP A 70 -13.87 -2.65 -8.68
N ASN A 71 -13.60 -3.94 -8.92
CA ASN A 71 -14.40 -4.81 -9.80
C ASN A 71 -15.75 -5.33 -9.23
N GLU A 72 -16.26 -4.76 -8.14
CA GLU A 72 -17.45 -5.27 -7.47
C GLU A 72 -18.76 -4.80 -8.11
N ASN A 73 -19.18 -5.52 -9.14
CA ASN A 73 -20.60 -5.80 -9.37
C ASN A 73 -21.21 -6.75 -8.29
N GLY A 74 -20.54 -6.94 -7.15
CA GLY A 74 -20.94 -7.81 -6.06
C GLY A 74 -20.12 -7.56 -4.81
N HIS A 75 -20.60 -6.65 -3.97
CA HIS A 75 -20.12 -6.30 -2.63
C HIS A 75 -19.35 -7.43 -1.91
N GLN A 76 -18.04 -7.29 -1.71
CA GLN A 76 -17.33 -8.02 -0.69
C GLN A 76 -17.89 -7.58 0.65
N ILE A 77 -18.49 -8.54 1.34
CA ILE A 77 -18.99 -8.35 2.69
C ILE A 77 -17.76 -8.34 3.58
N VAL A 78 -17.27 -7.14 3.92
CA VAL A 78 -16.25 -6.96 4.97
C VAL A 78 -16.81 -7.54 6.27
N PRO A 79 -16.21 -8.60 6.82
CA PRO A 79 -16.74 -9.24 8.02
C PRO A 79 -16.85 -8.26 9.19
N THR A 80 -17.85 -8.47 10.05
CA THR A 80 -18.22 -7.49 11.08
C THR A 80 -17.17 -7.29 12.17
N GLU A 81 -16.16 -8.14 12.22
CA GLU A 81 -15.07 -8.16 13.18
C GLU A 81 -13.90 -7.24 12.79
N TYR A 82 -13.75 -6.89 11.51
CA TYR A 82 -12.73 -5.94 11.02
C TYR A 82 -13.21 -4.48 11.08
N ARG A 83 -14.40 -4.34 11.65
CA ARG A 83 -15.16 -3.11 11.74
C ARG A 83 -14.66 -2.14 12.81
N ARG A 84 -13.83 -2.63 13.73
CA ARG A 84 -13.43 -1.89 14.94
C ARG A 84 -11.97 -2.16 15.25
N PHE A 85 -11.11 -1.25 14.83
CA PHE A 85 -9.71 -1.17 15.24
C PHE A 85 -9.56 0.07 16.13
N ASP A 86 -9.25 -0.13 17.41
CA ASP A 86 -9.18 0.95 18.40
C ASP A 86 -7.91 1.81 18.22
N TRP A 87 -7.88 2.65 17.19
CA TRP A 87 -6.78 3.57 16.94
C TRP A 87 -6.59 4.55 18.10
N VAL A 88 -5.36 4.64 18.61
CA VAL A 88 -4.97 5.64 19.60
C VAL A 88 -4.32 6.81 18.87
N SER A 89 -4.94 7.99 18.94
CA SER A 89 -4.40 9.22 18.33
C SER A 89 -2.96 9.47 18.76
N GLY A 90 -2.06 9.61 17.77
CA GLY A 90 -0.63 9.88 17.95
C GLY A 90 0.21 8.66 18.34
N GLN A 91 -0.40 7.48 18.48
CA GLN A 91 0.33 6.22 18.68
C GLN A 91 0.63 5.59 17.32
N GLY A 92 1.89 5.19 17.14
CA GLY A 92 2.29 4.41 15.97
C GLY A 92 1.87 2.95 16.12
N GLU A 93 1.29 2.39 15.07
CA GLU A 93 0.95 0.98 14.95
C GLU A 93 1.75 0.34 13.82
N ASP A 94 2.45 -0.74 14.14
CA ASP A 94 3.21 -1.49 13.13
C ASP A 94 2.25 -2.34 12.30
N PHE A 95 2.49 -2.35 10.99
CA PHE A 95 1.74 -3.14 10.04
C PHE A 95 2.64 -4.03 9.18
N THR A 96 2.05 -5.10 8.65
CA THR A 96 2.63 -5.94 7.60
C THR A 96 1.62 -6.11 6.48
N LEU A 97 2.04 -5.90 5.23
CA LEU A 97 1.30 -6.20 4.03
C LEU A 97 2.08 -7.22 3.22
N THR A 98 1.53 -8.42 3.06
CA THR A 98 2.15 -9.52 2.33
C THR A 98 1.30 -9.85 1.12
N PHE A 99 1.92 -9.95 -0.05
CA PHE A 99 1.31 -10.55 -1.22
C PHE A 99 2.11 -11.79 -1.60
N ASP A 100 1.46 -12.96 -1.53
CA ASP A 100 2.08 -14.25 -1.87
C ASP A 100 1.01 -15.18 -2.43
N ASP A 101 1.35 -15.96 -3.46
CA ASP A 101 0.47 -16.91 -4.14
C ASP A 101 -0.97 -16.39 -4.38
N SER A 102 -1.09 -15.18 -4.94
CA SER A 102 -2.38 -14.53 -5.22
C SER A 102 -3.21 -14.16 -3.98
N THR A 103 -2.61 -14.10 -2.79
CA THR A 103 -3.27 -13.73 -1.54
C THR A 103 -2.62 -12.48 -0.95
N LEU A 104 -3.42 -11.44 -0.73
CA LEU A 104 -3.02 -10.26 0.03
C LEU A 104 -3.40 -10.43 1.49
N THR A 105 -2.41 -10.34 2.37
CA THR A 105 -2.57 -10.38 3.82
C THR A 105 -2.19 -9.02 4.38
N TYR A 106 -3.09 -8.37 5.12
CA TYR A 106 -2.83 -7.13 5.83
C TYR A 106 -2.95 -7.37 7.33
N GLU A 107 -1.89 -7.05 8.08
CA GLU A 107 -1.83 -7.21 9.53
C GLU A 107 -1.54 -5.90 10.22
N ILE A 108 -2.27 -5.60 11.30
CA ILE A 108 -2.02 -4.44 12.17
C ILE A 108 -2.59 -4.69 13.57
N GLY A 109 -1.85 -4.29 14.62
CA GLY A 109 -2.31 -4.42 16.02
C GLY A 109 -2.82 -5.82 16.41
N GLY A 110 -2.23 -6.88 15.83
CA GLY A 110 -2.64 -8.27 16.06
C GLY A 110 -3.93 -8.70 15.37
N LYS A 111 -4.46 -7.88 14.44
CA LYS A 111 -5.55 -8.23 13.53
C LYS A 111 -4.96 -8.58 12.17
N THR A 112 -5.54 -9.59 11.51
CA THR A 112 -5.13 -10.04 10.17
C THR A 112 -6.35 -10.09 9.27
N LEU A 113 -6.23 -9.48 8.09
CA LEU A 113 -7.17 -9.55 6.97
C LEU A 113 -6.49 -10.30 5.84
N GLU A 114 -7.21 -11.21 5.21
CA GLU A 114 -6.74 -11.93 4.03
C GLU A 114 -7.74 -11.77 2.89
N TYR A 115 -7.22 -11.61 1.67
CA TYR A 115 -8.03 -11.53 0.47
C TYR A 115 -7.35 -12.18 -0.73
N GLY A 116 -8.12 -12.91 -1.53
CA GLY A 116 -7.64 -13.48 -2.78
C GLY A 116 -7.70 -12.45 -3.91
N ILE A 117 -6.58 -12.20 -4.56
CA ILE A 117 -6.47 -11.31 -5.72
C ILE A 117 -6.34 -12.17 -6.98
N THR A 118 -7.15 -11.92 -8.00
CA THR A 118 -7.06 -12.64 -9.27
C THR A 118 -6.17 -11.93 -10.30
N ASP A 119 -5.95 -10.64 -10.10
CA ASP A 119 -5.16 -9.79 -10.98
C ASP A 119 -3.69 -9.71 -10.52
N THR A 120 -2.80 -9.35 -11.43
CA THR A 120 -1.37 -9.13 -11.15
C THR A 120 -1.08 -7.64 -11.13
N PHE A 121 -0.27 -7.19 -10.19
CA PHE A 121 0.16 -5.80 -10.09
C PHE A 121 1.67 -5.73 -9.85
N ASN A 122 2.29 -4.69 -10.39
CA ASN A 122 3.73 -4.39 -10.29
C ASN A 122 3.99 -3.04 -9.61
N ASP A 123 2.93 -2.31 -9.27
CA ASP A 123 2.97 -1.00 -8.64
C ASP A 123 2.23 -1.04 -7.30
N LEU A 124 2.78 -0.33 -6.30
CA LEU A 124 2.16 -0.13 -4.99
C LEU A 124 2.22 1.36 -4.65
N PHE A 125 1.06 1.90 -4.28
CA PHE A 125 0.94 3.27 -3.78
C PHE A 125 0.62 3.25 -2.29
N ILE A 126 1.45 3.92 -1.49
CA ILE A 126 1.19 4.16 -0.07
C ILE A 126 0.61 5.56 0.08
N ARG A 127 -0.70 5.64 0.29
CA ARG A 127 -1.45 6.89 0.40
C ARG A 127 -1.63 7.30 1.85
N THR A 128 -1.39 8.56 2.16
CA THR A 128 -1.77 9.19 3.43
C THR A 128 -2.69 10.37 3.16
N THR A 129 -3.73 10.52 3.99
CA THR A 129 -4.78 11.53 3.79
C THR A 129 -5.28 12.03 5.14
N ALA A 130 -5.39 13.35 5.31
CA ALA A 130 -6.04 13.97 6.47
C ALA A 130 -7.05 15.03 6.00
N ARG A 131 -8.29 14.96 6.50
CA ARG A 131 -9.41 15.81 6.03
C ARG A 131 -9.91 16.83 7.05
N LYS A 132 -9.38 16.81 8.27
CA LYS A 132 -9.77 17.69 9.36
C LYS A 132 -8.58 18.54 9.79
N GLN A 133 -8.80 19.84 9.99
CA GLN A 133 -7.73 20.73 10.39
C GLN A 133 -7.07 20.27 11.70
N GLY A 134 -5.74 20.23 11.71
CA GLY A 134 -4.93 19.76 12.83
C GLY A 134 -4.70 18.25 12.86
N ASN A 135 -5.35 17.49 11.98
CA ASN A 135 -5.15 16.05 11.86
C ASN A 135 -4.02 15.72 10.88
N SER A 136 -3.44 14.53 11.06
CA SER A 136 -2.31 14.06 10.27
C SER A 136 -2.30 12.54 10.15
N VAL A 137 -1.67 12.06 9.09
CA VAL A 137 -1.35 10.64 8.89
C VAL A 137 0.07 10.55 8.39
N VAL A 138 0.86 9.67 8.99
CA VAL A 138 2.22 9.33 8.57
C VAL A 138 2.32 7.83 8.41
N VAL A 139 2.96 7.39 7.34
CA VAL A 139 3.37 6.01 7.12
C VAL A 139 4.87 5.99 6.84
N ASP A 140 5.65 5.45 7.78
CA ASP A 140 7.11 5.48 7.78
C ASP A 140 7.71 4.13 8.25
N ASN A 141 9.03 4.13 8.51
CA ASN A 141 9.80 2.94 8.90
C ASN A 141 9.63 1.77 7.92
N LEU A 142 9.53 2.10 6.63
CA LEU A 142 9.15 1.17 5.58
C LEU A 142 10.27 0.20 5.24
N MET A 143 9.92 -1.09 5.14
CA MET A 143 10.81 -2.15 4.69
C MET A 143 10.09 -3.06 3.68
N LEU A 144 10.60 -3.15 2.46
CA LEU A 144 10.07 -4.04 1.42
C LEU A 144 11.04 -5.20 1.20
N ASN A 145 10.58 -6.44 1.39
CA ASN A 145 11.41 -7.66 1.30
C ASN A 145 12.70 -7.59 2.14
N GLY A 146 12.64 -6.89 3.28
CA GLY A 146 13.78 -6.67 4.18
C GLY A 146 14.71 -5.51 3.79
N GLN A 147 14.48 -4.86 2.65
CA GLN A 147 15.19 -3.64 2.24
C GLN A 147 14.46 -2.40 2.76
N ALA A 148 15.18 -1.53 3.46
CA ALA A 148 14.63 -0.27 3.96
C ALA A 148 14.32 0.71 2.81
N ILE A 149 13.19 1.40 2.92
CA ILE A 149 12.80 2.53 2.06
C ILE A 149 13.03 3.80 2.88
N ALA A 150 13.79 4.76 2.34
CA ALA A 150 14.15 5.97 3.06
C ALA A 150 13.00 7.00 3.09
N GLU A 151 12.15 6.95 2.08
CA GLU A 151 10.99 7.79 1.90
C GLU A 151 9.82 7.32 2.76
N ASN A 152 8.90 8.25 3.01
CA ASN A 152 7.64 8.01 3.70
C ASN A 152 6.51 8.64 2.89
N SER A 153 5.28 8.33 3.29
CA SER A 153 4.10 9.09 2.90
C SER A 153 3.56 9.79 4.13
N SER A 154 3.36 11.09 4.05
CA SER A 154 2.89 11.92 5.15
C SER A 154 2.00 13.04 4.65
N PHE A 155 0.87 13.23 5.33
CA PHE A 155 0.00 14.36 5.07
C PHE A 155 -0.52 14.98 6.37
N VAL A 156 -0.47 16.32 6.44
CA VAL A 156 -1.00 17.13 7.53
C VAL A 156 -2.04 18.09 6.97
N CYS A 157 -3.23 18.10 7.56
CA CYS A 157 -4.24 19.09 7.22
C CYS A 157 -4.03 20.37 8.04
N SER A 158 -3.32 21.35 7.46
CA SER A 158 -2.97 22.61 8.14
C SER A 158 -4.07 23.68 8.10
N GLU A 159 -5.00 23.60 7.16
CA GLU A 159 -6.02 24.61 6.92
C GLU A 159 -7.44 24.08 7.18
N GLU A 160 -8.40 24.98 7.40
CA GLU A 160 -9.80 24.60 7.55
C GLU A 160 -10.32 24.02 6.22
N GLY A 161 -10.83 22.79 6.28
CA GLY A 161 -11.47 22.15 5.12
C GLY A 161 -10.49 21.70 4.04
N CYS A 162 -9.36 21.10 4.40
CA CYS A 162 -8.42 20.51 3.44
C CYS A 162 -9.19 19.75 2.34
N GLY A 163 -9.11 20.30 1.12
CA GLY A 163 -9.97 19.93 0.02
C GLY A 163 -9.67 18.53 -0.49
N TYR A 164 -10.69 17.85 -1.02
CA TYR A 164 -10.54 16.47 -1.50
C TYR A 164 -9.28 16.30 -2.38
N TRP A 165 -9.07 17.21 -3.32
CA TRP A 165 -8.05 17.15 -4.36
C TRP A 165 -6.61 17.37 -3.88
N ASN A 166 -6.40 18.04 -2.74
CA ASN A 166 -5.06 18.41 -2.27
C ASN A 166 -4.72 17.86 -0.88
N SER A 167 -5.55 16.98 -0.29
CA SER A 167 -5.30 16.46 1.07
C SER A 167 -4.69 15.07 1.16
N SER A 168 -3.82 14.73 0.21
CA SER A 168 -3.19 13.41 0.19
C SER A 168 -1.74 13.48 -0.27
N GLN A 169 -0.94 12.52 0.17
CA GLN A 169 0.37 12.22 -0.39
C GLN A 169 0.44 10.73 -0.74
N TYR A 170 1.16 10.40 -1.82
CA TYR A 170 1.40 9.04 -2.26
C TYR A 170 2.89 8.81 -2.35
N LEU A 171 3.36 7.70 -1.79
CA LEU A 171 4.65 7.13 -2.08
C LEU A 171 4.46 5.99 -3.08
N TRP A 172 5.10 6.09 -4.24
CA TRP A 172 4.97 5.13 -5.32
C TRP A 172 6.18 4.20 -5.39
N LEU A 173 5.92 2.90 -5.24
CA LEU A 173 6.86 1.81 -5.50
C LEU A 173 6.44 1.11 -6.79
N THR A 174 7.39 0.88 -7.69
CA THR A 174 7.18 0.20 -8.97
C THR A 174 8.16 -0.96 -9.14
N ASP A 175 8.02 -1.72 -10.23
CA ASP A 175 8.82 -2.92 -10.51
C ASP A 175 8.82 -3.93 -9.35
N LEU A 176 7.68 -4.07 -8.65
CA LEU A 176 7.54 -5.03 -7.56
C LEU A 176 7.67 -6.46 -8.07
N GLU A 177 8.30 -7.31 -7.26
CA GLU A 177 8.27 -8.75 -7.45
C GLU A 177 6.83 -9.28 -7.31
N GLU A 178 6.52 -10.39 -8.00
CA GLU A 178 5.19 -11.04 -7.95
C GLU A 178 4.77 -11.47 -6.54
N SER A 179 5.72 -11.53 -5.60
CA SER A 179 5.45 -11.73 -4.18
C SER A 179 6.31 -10.80 -3.35
N PHE A 180 5.71 -10.18 -2.34
CA PHE A 180 6.42 -9.24 -1.49
C PHE A 180 5.88 -9.21 -0.06
N THR A 181 6.68 -8.66 0.84
CA THR A 181 6.30 -8.28 2.19
C THR A 181 6.75 -6.85 2.45
N LEU A 182 5.78 -5.95 2.61
CA LEU A 182 5.99 -4.58 3.06
C LEU A 182 5.70 -4.52 4.57
N LYS A 183 6.63 -3.96 5.33
CA LYS A 183 6.43 -3.60 6.74
C LYS A 183 6.55 -2.09 6.90
N GLY A 184 5.89 -1.56 7.90
CA GLY A 184 6.00 -0.15 8.26
C GLY A 184 5.28 0.17 9.55
N THR A 185 5.29 1.45 9.90
CA THR A 185 4.54 2.01 11.02
C THR A 185 3.59 3.05 10.47
N THR A 186 2.35 3.07 10.95
CA THR A 186 1.40 4.14 10.67
C THR A 186 1.04 4.89 11.95
N THR A 187 1.03 6.21 11.89
CA THR A 187 0.63 7.08 13.01
C THR A 187 -0.44 8.06 12.51
N MET A 188 -1.55 8.17 13.25
CA MET A 188 -2.66 9.06 12.90
C MET A 188 -3.10 9.94 14.07
N THR A 189 -3.48 11.18 13.81
CA THR A 189 -3.98 12.15 14.81
C THR A 189 -5.25 12.83 14.35
#